data_AF-A0A434I9A1-F1
#
_entry.id   AF-A0A434I9A1-F1
#
_cell.length_a   1.000
_cell.length_b   1.000
_cell.length_c   1.000
_cell.angle_alpha   90.00
_cell.angle_beta   90.00
_cell.angle_gamma   90.00
#
_symmetry.space_group_name_H-M   'P 1'
#
loop_
_entity.id
_entity.type
_entity.pdbx_description
1 polymer ?
#
loop_
_entity_poly.entity_id
_entity_poly.type
_entity_poly.pdbx_seq_one_letter_code
_entity_poly.pdbx_strand_id
1 'polypeptide(L)'
;PKQINGVIGQNDEMALGAIEAIKAAGLDVKSFAIAGIDGITDALHAVKAGEMTSILQDARAQAQGALDLAIFNAKKGDYKPQSDIWATYKDMPWKDGKEKIYNVPWTPVTAENVDKLLATRK
;
A
#
# COMPACT_ATOMS: atom_id res chain seq x y z
N PRO A 1 6.71 -0.05 31.24
CA PRO A 1 7.57 0.78 30.35
C PRO A 1 8.79 -0.02 29.86
N LYS A 2 9.21 0.13 28.60
CA LYS A 2 10.39 -0.54 27.98
C LYS A 2 10.32 -2.06 27.72
N GLN A 3 9.13 -2.67 27.74
CA GLN A 3 8.95 -4.10 27.35
C GLN A 3 8.54 -4.29 25.89
N ILE A 4 8.07 -3.22 25.23
CA ILE A 4 7.60 -3.24 23.85
C ILE A 4 8.63 -2.49 23.01
N ASN A 5 9.15 -3.14 21.97
CA ASN A 5 10.13 -2.55 21.05
C ASN A 5 9.49 -2.00 19.77
N GLY A 6 8.22 -2.32 19.52
CA GLY A 6 7.55 -1.92 18.28
C GLY A 6 6.09 -2.35 18.21
N VAL A 7 5.42 -1.88 17.16
CA VAL A 7 4.02 -2.15 16.86
C VAL A 7 3.88 -2.49 15.38
N ILE A 8 3.15 -3.56 15.08
CA ILE A 8 2.79 -3.95 13.71
C ILE A 8 1.27 -3.81 13.59
N GLY A 9 0.83 -2.79 12.85
CA GLY A 9 -0.55 -2.65 12.42
C GLY A 9 -0.80 -3.47 11.17
N GLN A 10 -1.91 -4.23 11.13
CA GLN A 10 -2.37 -4.86 9.87
C GLN A 10 -2.85 -3.83 8.84
N ASN A 11 -3.05 -2.58 9.26
CA ASN A 11 -3.25 -1.44 8.39
C ASN A 11 -2.62 -0.18 9.00
N ASP A 12 -2.61 0.89 8.22
CA ASP A 12 -2.01 2.17 8.57
C ASP A 12 -2.74 2.86 9.72
N GLU A 13 -4.08 2.82 9.79
CA GLU A 13 -4.82 3.47 10.88
C GLU A 13 -4.50 2.87 12.24
N MET A 14 -4.27 1.56 12.33
CA MET A 14 -3.83 0.93 13.58
C MET A 14 -2.42 1.35 13.97
N ALA A 15 -1.50 1.47 13.00
CA ALA A 15 -0.15 1.96 13.25
C ALA A 15 -0.15 3.43 13.71
N LEU A 16 -0.96 4.27 13.06
CA LEU A 16 -1.17 5.67 13.44
C LEU A 16 -1.80 5.78 14.84
N GLY A 17 -2.80 4.96 15.16
CA GLY A 17 -3.37 4.92 16.51
C GLY A 17 -2.33 4.57 17.59
N ALA A 18 -1.39 3.67 17.27
CA ALA A 18 -0.29 3.36 18.17
C ALA A 18 0.71 4.52 18.32
N ILE A 19 1.02 5.24 17.24
CA ILE A 19 1.82 6.46 17.28
C ILE A 19 1.18 7.48 18.23
N GLU A 20 -0.12 7.73 18.10
CA GLU A 20 -0.82 8.69 18.96
C GLU A 20 -0.85 8.24 20.43
N ALA A 21 -0.99 6.94 20.70
CA ALA A 21 -0.90 6.41 22.06
C ALA A 21 0.52 6.58 22.67
N ILE A 22 1.56 6.38 21.88
CA ILE A 22 2.96 6.57 22.31
C ILE A 22 3.23 8.05 22.61
N LYS A 23 2.79 8.96 21.73
CA LYS A 23 2.88 10.42 21.93
C LYS A 23 2.13 10.85 23.19
N ALA A 24 0.91 10.36 23.40
CA ALA A 24 0.10 10.66 24.59
C ALA A 24 0.74 10.16 25.89
N ALA A 25 1.54 9.08 25.84
CA ALA A 25 2.33 8.59 26.96
C ALA A 25 3.61 9.39 27.22
N GLY A 26 3.90 10.44 26.43
CA GLY A 26 5.11 11.26 26.56
C GLY A 26 6.38 10.53 26.12
N LEU A 27 6.25 9.50 25.28
CA LEU A 27 7.37 8.70 24.80
C LEU A 27 7.80 9.15 23.39
N ASP A 28 9.08 8.97 23.08
CA ASP A 28 9.59 9.22 21.74
C ASP A 28 9.14 8.11 20.78
N VAL A 29 8.33 8.47 19.79
CA VAL A 29 7.83 7.55 18.75
C VAL A 29 8.98 6.89 18.01
N LYS A 30 10.09 7.61 17.77
CA LYS A 30 11.25 7.09 17.05
C LYS A 30 12.05 6.04 17.83
N SER A 31 11.71 5.83 19.11
CA SER A 31 12.26 4.74 19.91
C SER A 31 11.53 3.40 19.70
N PHE A 32 10.48 3.37 18.89
CA PHE A 32 9.70 2.18 18.56
C PHE A 32 9.76 1.87 17.06
N ALA A 33 9.89 0.58 16.71
CA ALA A 33 9.69 0.15 15.35
C ALA A 33 8.18 0.05 15.04
N ILE A 34 7.65 0.93 14.21
CA ILE A 34 6.22 0.96 13.89
C ILE A 34 6.04 0.67 12.41
N ALA A 35 5.16 -0.28 12.08
CA ALA A 35 4.86 -0.67 10.71
C ALA A 35 3.35 -0.71 10.46
N GLY A 36 2.93 -0.22 9.28
CA GLY A 36 1.58 -0.30 8.76
C GLY A 36 1.54 -0.85 7.34
N ILE A 37 0.32 -0.96 6.80
CA ILE A 37 0.00 -1.44 5.46
C ILE A 37 -1.14 -0.55 4.96
N ASP A 38 -1.15 -0.23 3.66
CA ASP A 38 -2.18 0.44 2.85
C ASP A 38 -1.57 1.62 2.08
N GLY A 39 -0.63 2.35 2.70
CA GLY A 39 -0.01 3.54 2.16
C GLY A 39 -0.95 4.75 2.10
N ILE A 40 -1.85 4.90 3.07
CA ILE A 40 -2.76 6.06 3.14
C ILE A 40 -2.00 7.36 3.35
N THR A 41 -2.60 8.49 2.98
CA THR A 41 -1.92 9.81 3.01
C THR A 41 -1.30 10.14 4.37
N ASP A 42 -1.99 9.87 5.48
CA ASP A 42 -1.49 10.14 6.82
C ASP A 42 -0.27 9.26 7.18
N ALA A 43 -0.28 7.99 6.75
CA ALA A 43 0.87 7.11 6.92
C ALA A 43 2.06 7.56 6.05
N LEU A 44 1.83 8.06 4.84
CA LEU A 44 2.91 8.65 4.04
C LEU A 44 3.55 9.84 4.79
N HIS A 45 2.74 10.70 5.42
CA HIS A 45 3.29 11.79 6.24
C HIS A 45 4.06 11.26 7.47
N ALA A 46 3.56 10.23 8.14
CA ALA A 46 4.25 9.61 9.28
C ALA A 46 5.57 8.93 8.86
N VAL A 47 5.62 8.27 7.70
CA VAL A 47 6.86 7.74 7.12
C VAL A 47 7.84 8.86 6.81
N LYS A 48 7.37 9.95 6.20
CA LYS A 48 8.21 11.13 5.93
C LYS A 48 8.78 11.76 7.21
N ALA A 49 8.03 11.75 8.30
CA ALA A 49 8.48 12.22 9.61
C ALA A 49 9.47 11.25 10.31
N GLY A 50 9.64 10.03 9.77
CA GLY A 50 10.43 8.96 10.37
C GLY A 50 9.77 8.34 11.61
N GLU A 51 8.44 8.38 11.68
CA GLU A 51 7.65 7.86 12.80
C GLU A 51 7.20 6.40 12.58
N MET A 52 7.14 5.94 11.33
CA MET A 52 6.80 4.55 10.98
C MET A 52 7.36 4.16 9.59
N THR A 53 7.19 2.90 9.23
CA THR A 53 7.25 2.40 7.86
C THR A 53 5.86 1.95 7.41
N SER A 54 5.57 1.97 6.11
CA SER A 54 4.32 1.46 5.54
C SER A 54 4.58 0.72 4.23
N ILE A 55 3.62 -0.08 3.81
CA ILE A 55 3.59 -0.72 2.49
C ILE A 55 2.35 -0.24 1.76
N LEU A 56 2.53 0.45 0.64
CA LEU A 56 1.44 0.85 -0.24
C LEU A 56 0.87 -0.38 -0.94
N GLN A 57 -0.42 -0.60 -0.71
CA GLN A 57 -1.25 -1.54 -1.43
C GLN A 57 -2.09 -0.75 -2.45
N ASP A 58 -1.77 -0.86 -3.75
CA ASP A 58 -2.45 -0.06 -4.77
C ASP A 58 -3.88 -0.57 -5.04
N ALA A 59 -4.84 0.03 -4.33
CA ALA A 59 -6.26 -0.26 -4.45
C ALA A 59 -6.82 0.05 -5.85
N ARG A 60 -6.29 1.07 -6.56
CA ARG A 60 -6.71 1.39 -7.93
C ARG A 60 -6.31 0.25 -8.86
N ALA A 61 -5.07 -0.22 -8.74
CA ALA A 61 -4.58 -1.32 -9.56
C ALA A 61 -5.37 -2.61 -9.32
N GLN A 62 -5.67 -2.92 -8.06
CA GLN A 62 -6.51 -4.08 -7.73
C GLN A 62 -7.91 -3.96 -8.33
N ALA A 63 -8.57 -2.81 -8.17
CA ALA A 63 -9.93 -2.59 -8.67
C ALA A 63 -9.98 -2.64 -10.21
N GLN A 64 -9.09 -1.93 -10.89
CA GLN A 64 -9.06 -1.88 -12.35
C GLN A 64 -8.70 -3.24 -12.96
N GLY A 65 -7.74 -3.95 -12.37
CA GLY A 65 -7.34 -5.28 -12.85
C GLY A 65 -8.45 -6.31 -12.67
N ALA A 66 -9.12 -6.29 -11.52
CA ALA A 66 -10.29 -7.14 -11.27
C ALA A 66 -11.44 -6.84 -12.25
N LEU A 67 -11.69 -5.57 -12.56
CA LEU A 67 -12.72 -5.18 -13.52
C LEU A 67 -12.39 -5.67 -14.94
N ASP A 68 -11.16 -5.48 -15.41
CA ASP A 68 -10.73 -5.97 -16.72
C ASP A 68 -10.86 -7.50 -16.83
N LEU A 69 -10.48 -8.24 -15.78
CA LEU A 69 -10.66 -9.70 -15.72
C LEU A 69 -12.14 -10.10 -15.73
N ALA A 70 -12.99 -9.40 -14.97
CA ALA A 70 -14.42 -9.67 -14.92
C ALA A 70 -15.08 -9.47 -16.30
N ILE A 71 -14.75 -8.37 -16.98
CA ILE A 71 -15.27 -8.08 -18.34
C ILE A 71 -14.75 -9.10 -19.33
N PHE A 72 -13.47 -9.47 -19.27
CA PHE A 72 -12.89 -10.50 -20.13
C PHE A 72 -13.63 -11.83 -20.02
N ASN A 73 -13.88 -12.29 -18.80
CA ASN A 73 -14.61 -13.54 -18.56
C ASN A 73 -16.08 -13.44 -18.99
N ALA A 74 -16.74 -12.31 -18.71
CA ALA A 74 -18.12 -12.07 -19.15
C ALA A 74 -18.25 -12.09 -20.68
N LYS A 75 -17.24 -11.60 -21.40
CA LYS A 75 -17.15 -11.62 -22.86
C LYS A 75 -16.51 -12.90 -23.42
N LYS A 76 -16.33 -13.96 -22.61
CA LYS A 76 -15.75 -15.24 -23.03
C LYS A 76 -14.39 -15.10 -23.74
N GLY A 77 -13.60 -14.13 -23.30
CA GLY A 77 -12.27 -13.84 -23.84
C GLY A 77 -12.23 -12.83 -24.98
N ASP A 78 -13.39 -12.35 -25.48
CA ASP A 78 -13.45 -11.29 -26.49
C ASP A 78 -13.37 -9.89 -25.86
N TYR A 79 -12.23 -9.62 -25.21
CA TYR A 79 -11.94 -8.34 -24.59
C TYR A 79 -10.44 -8.11 -24.49
N LYS A 80 -10.03 -6.86 -24.71
CA LYS A 80 -8.67 -6.39 -24.44
C LYS A 80 -8.70 -5.53 -23.19
N PRO A 81 -7.82 -5.77 -22.20
CA PRO A 81 -7.78 -4.95 -20.99
C PRO A 81 -7.52 -3.48 -21.36
N GLN A 82 -8.21 -2.57 -20.66
CA GLN A 82 -8.16 -1.14 -20.97
C GLN A 82 -7.35 -0.36 -19.94
N SER A 83 -7.14 -0.92 -18.75
CA SER A 83 -6.43 -0.23 -17.68
C SER A 83 -4.93 -0.05 -17.98
N ASP A 84 -4.39 1.11 -17.58
CA ASP A 84 -2.96 1.42 -17.67
C ASP A 84 -2.09 0.55 -16.75
N ILE A 85 -2.70 -0.07 -15.73
CA ILE A 85 -2.00 -0.86 -14.72
C ILE A 85 -1.22 -2.03 -15.32
N TRP A 86 -1.69 -2.60 -16.44
CA TRP A 86 -1.08 -3.75 -17.09
C TRP A 86 0.25 -3.39 -17.77
N ALA A 87 0.44 -2.12 -18.09
CA ALA A 87 1.71 -1.57 -18.53
C ALA A 87 2.56 -1.06 -17.35
N THR A 88 1.93 -0.53 -16.31
CA THR A 88 2.61 -0.03 -15.10
C THR A 88 3.30 -1.16 -14.33
N TYR A 89 2.62 -2.27 -14.08
CA TYR A 89 3.14 -3.40 -13.30
C TYR A 89 3.70 -4.50 -14.19
N LYS A 90 4.99 -4.39 -14.51
CA LYS A 90 5.70 -5.36 -15.39
C LYS A 90 5.70 -6.78 -14.84
N ASP A 91 5.69 -6.93 -13.53
CA ASP A 91 5.67 -8.23 -12.84
C ASP A 91 4.24 -8.82 -12.71
N MET A 92 3.22 -8.08 -13.16
CA MET A 92 1.83 -8.53 -13.25
C MET A 92 1.33 -8.44 -14.71
N PRO A 93 1.90 -9.21 -15.65
CA PRO A 93 1.49 -9.19 -17.04
C PRO A 93 0.08 -9.78 -17.22
N TRP A 94 -0.68 -9.27 -18.20
CA TRP A 94 -2.05 -9.72 -18.49
C TRP A 94 -2.21 -11.23 -18.73
N LYS A 95 -1.24 -11.88 -19.39
CA LYS A 95 -1.23 -13.34 -19.65
C LYS A 95 -2.57 -13.88 -20.18
N ASP A 96 -3.18 -13.14 -21.11
CA ASP A 96 -4.48 -13.44 -21.69
C ASP A 96 -5.63 -13.65 -20.67
N GLY A 97 -5.54 -13.08 -19.47
CA GLY A 97 -6.54 -13.28 -18.42
C GLY A 97 -6.59 -14.72 -17.86
N LYS A 98 -5.56 -15.55 -18.11
CA LYS A 98 -5.54 -17.00 -17.79
C LYS A 98 -4.83 -17.34 -16.49
N GLU A 99 -4.13 -16.40 -15.85
CA GLU A 99 -3.49 -16.69 -14.56
C GLU A 99 -4.54 -16.88 -13.48
N LYS A 100 -4.28 -17.83 -12.58
CA LYS A 100 -5.16 -18.07 -11.43
C LYS A 100 -5.12 -16.91 -10.44
N ILE A 101 -3.97 -16.22 -10.37
CA ILE A 101 -3.70 -15.15 -9.41
C ILE A 101 -2.93 -14.04 -10.12
N TYR A 102 -3.45 -12.82 -10.03
CA TYR A 102 -2.77 -11.61 -10.46
C TYR A 102 -2.41 -10.80 -9.20
N ASN A 103 -1.13 -10.86 -8.81
CA ASN A 103 -0.65 -10.15 -7.64
C ASN A 103 -0.24 -8.73 -8.04
N VAL A 104 -0.95 -7.73 -7.52
CA VAL A 104 -0.51 -6.33 -7.59
C VAL A 104 0.72 -6.18 -6.71
N PRO A 105 1.90 -5.83 -7.26
CA PRO A 105 3.13 -5.66 -6.49
C PRO A 105 2.99 -4.62 -5.38
N TRP A 106 3.38 -5.01 -4.18
CA TRP A 106 3.42 -4.13 -3.02
C TRP A 106 4.56 -3.12 -3.18
N THR A 107 4.31 -1.87 -2.77
CA THR A 107 5.32 -0.81 -2.84
C THR A 107 5.74 -0.41 -1.43
N PRO A 108 6.96 -0.75 -0.96
CA PRO A 108 7.47 -0.23 0.30
C PRO A 108 7.47 1.31 0.27
N VAL A 109 6.93 1.93 1.31
CA VAL A 109 6.96 3.38 1.48
C VAL A 109 8.22 3.71 2.28
N THR A 110 9.11 4.49 1.68
CA THR A 110 10.40 4.84 2.27
C THR A 110 10.67 6.33 2.16
N ALA A 111 11.65 6.84 2.92
CA ALA A 111 12.03 8.25 2.86
C ALA A 111 12.45 8.70 1.44
N GLU A 112 12.96 7.78 0.61
CA GLU A 112 13.39 8.07 -0.76
C GLU A 112 12.22 8.23 -1.74
N ASN A 113 11.06 7.61 -1.49
CA ASN A 113 9.95 7.60 -2.43
C ASN A 113 8.67 8.30 -1.92
N VAL A 114 8.59 8.58 -0.62
CA VAL A 114 7.36 9.09 0.02
C VAL A 114 6.89 10.42 -0.57
N ASP A 115 7.81 11.31 -0.94
CA ASP A 115 7.45 12.58 -1.59
C ASP A 115 6.83 12.39 -2.98
N LYS A 116 7.33 11.39 -3.73
CA LYS A 116 6.76 11.02 -5.03
C LYS A 116 5.37 10.42 -4.86
N LEU A 117 5.17 9.59 -3.84
CA LEU A 117 3.87 8.99 -3.52
C LEU A 117 2.86 10.04 -3.04
N LEU A 118 3.28 11.01 -2.23
CA LEU A 118 2.42 12.12 -1.82
C LEU A 118 1.99 12.99 -3.01
N ALA A 119 2.87 13.19 -3.99
CA ALA A 119 2.57 13.98 -5.18
C ALA A 119 1.47 13.37 -6.07
N THR A 120 1.19 12.06 -5.96
CA THR A 120 0.11 11.39 -6.70
C THR A 120 -1.25 11.48 -6.00
N ARG A 121 -1.32 12.02 -4.77
CA ARG A 121 -2.56 12.14 -3.96
C ARG A 121 -3.35 13.44 -4.21
N LYS A 122 -3.02 14.20 -5.26
CA LYS A 122 -3.68 15.47 -5.61
C LYS A 122 -5.10 15.30 -6.14
#